data_AF-U4UWJ4-F1
#
_entry.id   AF-U4UWJ4-F1
#
_cell.length_a   1.000
_cell.length_b   1.000
_cell.length_c   1.000
_cell.angle_alpha   90.00
_cell.angle_beta   90.00
_cell.angle_gamma   90.00
#
_symmetry.space_group_name_H-M   'P 1'
#
loop_
_entity.id
_entity.type
_entity.pdbx_description
1 polymer ?
#
loop_
_entity_poly.entity_id
_entity_poly.type
_entity_poly.pdbx_seq_one_letter_code
_entity_poly.pdbx_strand_id
1 'polypeptide(L)'
;MPHGIEPLARAVRVGNRAWPLSRFSGGIREIKEAGVTLTWEGEQSSALDQTSIAVSRKIAAIRTRDEAGNDIAHDVMFAFAFHAFWPDGVWMIEN
;
A
#
# COMPACT_ATOMS: atom_id res chain seq x y z
N MET A 1 -14.09 3.56 8.90
CA MET A 1 -12.68 3.13 8.90
C MET A 1 -11.82 4.21 9.51
N PRO A 2 -10.73 3.86 10.19
CA PRO A 2 -9.81 4.86 10.69
C PRO A 2 -9.28 5.72 9.52
N HIS A 3 -9.15 7.03 9.77
CA HIS A 3 -8.53 7.99 8.86
C HIS A 3 -9.21 8.20 7.48
N GLY A 4 -10.51 7.91 7.36
CA GLY A 4 -11.25 8.15 6.10
C GLY A 4 -10.90 7.20 4.95
N ILE A 5 -10.11 6.15 5.22
CA ILE A 5 -9.74 5.15 4.22
C ILE A 5 -10.97 4.28 3.91
N GLU A 6 -11.34 4.08 2.65
CA GLU A 6 -12.47 3.20 2.34
C GLU A 6 -12.22 1.77 2.87
N PRO A 7 -13.22 1.10 3.46
CA PRO A 7 -13.12 -0.29 3.93
C PRO A 7 -12.44 -1.22 2.94
N LEU A 8 -12.86 -1.08 1.68
CA LEU A 8 -12.46 -1.90 0.55
C LEU A 8 -11.20 -1.36 -0.16
N ALA A 9 -10.64 -0.24 0.31
CA ALA A 9 -9.34 0.21 -0.16
C ALA A 9 -8.29 -0.85 0.16
N ARG A 10 -7.29 -0.95 -0.70
CA ARG A 10 -6.15 -1.84 -0.50
C ARG A 10 -5.05 -1.10 0.24
N ALA A 11 -4.32 -1.83 1.08
CA ALA A 11 -3.15 -1.34 1.78
C ALA A 11 -2.00 -2.36 1.67
N VAL A 12 -0.79 -1.83 1.51
CA VAL A 12 0.45 -2.60 1.57
C VAL A 12 0.90 -2.64 3.02
N ARG A 13 0.99 -3.83 3.60
CA ARG A 13 1.53 -4.05 4.93
C ARG A 13 2.98 -4.48 4.85
N VAL A 14 3.83 -3.84 5.62
CA VAL A 14 5.21 -4.27 5.90
C VAL A 14 5.37 -4.33 7.41
N GLY A 15 5.58 -5.53 7.95
CA GLY A 15 5.61 -5.74 9.40
C GLY A 15 4.31 -5.27 10.07
N ASN A 16 4.40 -4.33 11.01
CA ASN A 16 3.23 -3.78 11.71
C ASN A 16 2.74 -2.43 11.14
N ARG A 17 3.17 -2.08 9.92
CA ARG A 17 2.83 -0.81 9.27
C ARG A 17 2.06 -1.04 7.99
N ALA A 18 1.11 -0.16 7.69
CA ALA A 18 0.31 -0.25 6.48
C ALA A 18 0.23 1.09 5.73
N TRP A 19 0.48 1.05 4.42
CA TRP A 19 0.36 2.17 3.50
C TRP A 19 -0.86 1.94 2.59
N PRO A 20 -1.88 2.81 2.62
CA PRO A 20 -2.99 2.71 1.69
C PRO A 20 -2.53 2.98 0.25
N LEU A 21 -3.01 2.19 -0.71
CA LEU A 21 -2.63 2.33 -2.12
C LEU A 21 -3.00 3.70 -2.69
N SER A 22 -3.99 4.38 -2.12
CA SER A 22 -4.37 5.75 -2.48
C SER A 22 -3.20 6.74 -2.35
N ARG A 23 -2.14 6.43 -1.60
CA ARG A 23 -0.90 7.24 -1.51
C ARG A 23 -0.13 7.31 -2.83
N PHE A 24 -0.28 6.33 -3.71
CA PHE A 24 0.31 6.34 -5.06
C PHE A 24 -0.55 7.12 -6.07
N SER A 25 -1.65 7.74 -5.63
CA SER A 25 -2.46 8.63 -6.48
C SER A 25 -1.69 9.90 -6.82
N GLY A 26 -2.08 10.58 -7.91
CA GLY A 26 -1.42 11.82 -8.32
C GLY A 26 -0.05 11.63 -8.98
N GLY A 27 0.35 10.39 -9.29
CA GLY A 27 1.61 10.09 -9.99
C GLY A 27 2.82 9.87 -9.11
N ILE A 28 2.60 9.66 -7.82
CA ILE A 28 3.62 9.19 -6.89
C ILE A 28 3.97 7.74 -7.26
N ARG A 29 5.24 7.48 -7.58
CA ARG A 29 5.75 6.15 -7.94
C ARG A 29 6.60 5.51 -6.86
N GLU A 30 7.07 6.31 -5.91
CA GLU A 30 7.94 5.87 -4.83
C GLU A 30 7.56 6.61 -3.54
N ILE A 31 7.48 5.86 -2.45
CA ILE A 31 7.24 6.37 -1.10
C ILE A 31 8.38 5.86 -0.22
N LYS A 32 9.12 6.75 0.42
CA LYS A 32 10.18 6.42 1.37
C LYS A 32 9.76 6.89 2.74
N GLU A 33 9.41 5.95 3.61
CA GLU A 33 8.91 6.30 4.93
C GLU A 33 9.25 5.22 5.96
N ALA A 34 9.67 5.68 7.13
CA ALA A 34 9.95 4.84 8.29
C ALA A 34 10.92 3.67 8.00
N GLY A 35 11.94 3.91 7.17
CA GLY A 35 12.95 2.93 6.77
C GLY A 35 12.50 1.94 5.70
N VAL A 36 11.34 2.16 5.08
CA VAL A 36 10.82 1.33 3.98
C VAL A 36 10.66 2.19 2.73
N THR A 37 11.16 1.69 1.61
CA THR A 37 10.90 2.22 0.27
C THR A 37 9.85 1.36 -0.40
N LEU A 38 8.68 1.92 -0.66
CA LEU A 38 7.65 1.30 -1.49
C LEU A 38 7.71 1.89 -2.90
N THR A 39 7.91 1.03 -3.89
CA THR A 39 7.95 1.41 -5.31
C THR A 39 6.79 0.77 -6.04
N TRP A 40 6.08 1.58 -6.82
CA TRP A 40 5.01 1.14 -7.70
C TRP A 40 5.54 0.92 -9.12
N GLU A 41 5.66 -0.34 -9.55
CA GLU A 41 6.10 -0.71 -10.89
C GLU A 41 4.93 -0.87 -11.89
N GLY A 42 3.68 -0.64 -11.47
CA GLY A 42 2.52 -0.72 -12.35
C GLY A 42 2.37 0.50 -13.27
N GLU A 43 1.87 0.32 -14.49
CA GLU A 43 1.55 1.44 -15.38
C GLU A 43 0.42 2.30 -14.79
N GLN A 44 0.76 3.57 -14.54
CA GLN A 44 0.00 4.65 -13.90
C GLN A 44 -1.11 5.21 -14.82
N SER A 45 -1.89 4.33 -15.44
CA SER A 45 -3.09 4.74 -16.17
C SER A 45 -4.28 4.05 -15.53
N SER A 46 -5.00 4.80 -14.70
CA SER A 46 -6.35 4.50 -14.22
C SER A 46 -6.51 3.13 -13.52
N ALA A 47 -5.61 2.77 -12.59
CA ALA A 47 -5.70 1.50 -11.86
C ALA A 47 -6.47 1.60 -10.52
N LEU A 48 -6.53 2.79 -9.93
CA LEU A 48 -7.30 3.00 -8.69
C LEU A 48 -8.82 3.10 -8.95
N ASP A 49 -9.21 3.45 -10.17
CA ASP A 49 -10.58 3.78 -10.57
C ASP A 49 -11.32 2.60 -11.25
N GLN A 50 -10.60 1.59 -11.74
CA GLN A 50 -11.17 0.52 -12.58
C GLN A 50 -11.39 -0.80 -11.83
N THR A 51 -12.66 -1.20 -11.82
CA THR A 51 -13.26 -2.35 -11.13
C THR A 51 -12.47 -3.70 -11.22
N SER A 52 -12.08 -4.18 -10.04
CA SER A 52 -11.72 -5.55 -9.58
C SER A 52 -10.67 -6.42 -10.30
N ILE A 53 -10.61 -6.53 -11.63
CA ILE A 53 -9.79 -7.57 -12.27
C ILE A 53 -8.40 -7.06 -12.69
N ALA A 54 -8.32 -5.83 -13.22
CA ALA A 54 -7.03 -5.20 -13.58
C ALA A 54 -6.20 -4.81 -12.35
N VAL A 55 -6.86 -4.47 -11.23
CA VAL A 55 -6.19 -4.08 -9.98
C VAL A 55 -5.38 -5.23 -9.38
N SER A 56 -5.89 -6.47 -9.47
CA SER A 56 -5.27 -7.66 -8.87
C SER A 56 -3.91 -8.01 -9.49
N ARG A 57 -3.75 -7.85 -10.81
CA ARG A 57 -2.47 -8.04 -11.50
C ARG A 57 -1.48 -6.91 -11.20
N LYS A 58 -1.98 -5.68 -11.01
CA LYS A 58 -1.15 -4.49 -10.74
C LYS A 58 -0.70 -4.38 -9.28
N ILE A 59 -1.46 -4.96 -8.35
CA ILE A 59 -1.05 -5.13 -6.94
C ILE A 59 0.25 -5.93 -6.83
N ALA A 60 0.48 -6.89 -7.72
CA ALA A 60 1.73 -7.68 -7.77
C ALA A 60 2.96 -6.87 -8.24
N ALA A 61 2.78 -5.62 -8.69
CA ALA A 61 3.86 -4.75 -9.14
C ALA A 61 4.40 -3.83 -8.03
N ILE A 62 3.98 -4.03 -6.77
CA ILE A 62 4.52 -3.28 -5.65
C ILE A 62 5.82 -3.94 -5.19
N ARG A 63 6.89 -3.17 -5.11
CA ARG A 63 8.13 -3.58 -4.46
C ARG A 63 8.32 -2.83 -3.16
N THR A 64 8.87 -3.54 -2.19
CA THR A 64 9.19 -3.00 -0.87
C THR A 64 10.65 -3.31 -0.58
N ARG A 65 11.42 -2.27 -0.23
CA ARG A 65 12.84 -2.38 0.12
C ARG A 65 13.14 -1.72 1.46
N ASP A 66 14.15 -2.22 2.16
CA ASP A 66 14.68 -1.55 3.35
C ASP A 66 15.69 -0.42 2.99
N GLU A 67 16.23 0.26 3.99
CA GLU A 67 17.20 1.36 3.82
C GLU A 67 18.52 0.94 3.15
N ALA A 68 18.94 -0.31 3.33
CA ALA A 68 20.07 -0.91 2.63
C ALA A 68 19.72 -1.40 1.21
N GLY A 69 18.44 -1.30 0.81
CA GLY A 69 17.97 -1.63 -0.54
C GLY A 69 17.62 -3.10 -0.77
N ASN A 70 17.56 -3.93 0.28
CA ASN A 70 17.15 -5.33 0.12
C ASN A 70 15.63 -5.43 -0.01
N ASP A 71 15.14 -6.34 -0.86
CA ASP A 71 13.72 -6.62 -0.96
C ASP A 71 13.20 -7.22 0.36
N ILE A 72 12.18 -6.60 0.94
CA ILE A 72 11.53 -7.06 2.17
C ILE A 72 10.14 -7.62 1.87
N ALA A 73 9.70 -8.59 2.66
CA ALA A 73 8.38 -9.17 2.51
C ALA A 73 7.29 -8.14 2.80
N HIS A 74 6.24 -8.14 1.98
CA HIS A 74 5.05 -7.34 2.16
C HIS A 74 3.80 -8.16 1.85
N ASP A 75 2.68 -7.74 2.41
CA ASP A 75 1.36 -8.30 2.12
C ASP A 75 0.45 -7.20 1.60
N VAL A 76 -0.35 -7.49 0.58
CA VAL A 76 -1.40 -6.56 0.14
C VAL A 76 -2.75 -7.09 0.59
N MET A 77 -3.44 -6.30 1.41
CA MET A 77 -4.71 -6.68 2.02
C MET A 77 -5.71 -5.53 1.96
N PHE A 78 -6.95 -5.82 2.34
CA PHE A 78 -7.95 -4.77 2.51
C PHE A 78 -7.68 -3.94 3.76
N ALA A 79 -8.07 -2.67 3.72
CA ALA A 79 -7.86 -1.77 4.84
C ALA A 79 -8.61 -2.24 6.10
N PHE A 80 -9.85 -2.73 5.92
CA PHE A 80 -10.60 -3.33 7.03
C PHE A 80 -9.90 -4.54 7.64
N ALA A 81 -9.25 -5.36 6.81
CA ALA A 81 -8.57 -6.58 7.27
C ALA A 81 -7.33 -6.22 8.07
N PHE A 82 -6.53 -5.24 7.62
CA PHE A 82 -5.40 -4.75 8.40
C PHE A 82 -5.86 -4.24 9.77
N HIS A 83 -6.91 -3.43 9.81
CA HIS A 83 -7.43 -2.91 11.07
C HIS A 83 -7.96 -4.01 12.01
N ALA A 84 -8.59 -5.06 11.47
CA ALA A 84 -9.13 -6.15 12.26
C ALA A 84 -8.04 -7.09 12.82
N PHE A 85 -6.99 -7.36 12.04
CA PHE A 85 -5.95 -8.32 12.40
C PHE A 85 -4.69 -7.69 13.01
N TRP A 86 -4.50 -6.37 12.87
CA TRP A 86 -3.43 -5.58 13.48
C TRP A 86 -4.04 -4.40 14.26
N PRO A 87 -4.61 -4.65 15.45
CA PRO A 87 -5.22 -3.60 16.26
C PRO A 87 -4.23 -2.52 16.69
N ASP A 88 -2.97 -2.91 16.95
CA ASP A 88 -1.84 -2.01 17.24
C ASP A 88 -1.05 -1.60 15.98
N GLY A 89 -1.61 -1.87 14.79
CA GLY A 89 -1.00 -1.55 13.52
C GLY A 89 -0.90 -0.05 13.28
N VAL A 90 0.24 0.38 12.72
CA VAL A 90 0.46 1.80 12.42
C VAL A 90 0.09 2.09 10.97
N TRP A 91 -0.89 2.98 10.81
CA TRP A 91 -1.27 3.50 9.51
C TRP A 91 -0.32 4.60 9.07
N MET A 92 0.32 4.37 7.94
CA MET A 92 1.27 5.28 7.33
C MET A 92 0.51 6.15 6.33
N ILE A 93 -0.03 7.24 6.85
CA ILE A 93 -0.82 8.22 6.13
C ILE A 93 -0.16 9.59 6.24
N GLU A 94 -0.06 10.28 5.11
CA GLU A 94 0.24 11.72 5.05
C GLU A 94 -0.99 12.46 5.61
N ASN A 95 -0.70 13.46 6.45
CA ASN A 95 -1.66 14.28 7.17
C ASN A 95 -2.28 15.37 6.31
#